data_AF-A0A2E6THW5-F1
#
_entry.id   AF-A0A2E6THW5-F1
#
_cell.length_a   1.000
_cell.length_b   1.000
_cell.length_c   1.000
_cell.angle_alpha   90.00
_cell.angle_beta   90.00
_cell.angle_gamma   90.00
#
_symmetry.space_group_name_H-M   'P 1'
#
loop_
_entity.id
_entity.type
_entity.pdbx_description
1 polymer ?
#
loop_
_entity_poly.entity_id
_entity_poly.type
_entity_poly.pdbx_seq_one_letter_code
_entity_poly.pdbx_strand_id
1 'polypeptide(L)'
;MFGKGNLFAAANLAVFSGLAVGLALRGNDEMGWELTLALLGSTANLAYLLLSFRKEKAADTRRKAELMEELRQEAEERKERRIAERN
;
A
#
# COMPACT_ATOMS: atom_id res chain seq x y z
N MET A 1 -3.87 -5.52 6.15
CA MET A 1 -3.19 -5.62 7.47
C MET A 1 -1.74 -5.21 7.23
N PHE A 2 -1.26 -4.11 7.81
CA PHE A 2 0.09 -3.61 7.50
C PHE A 2 1.14 -4.68 7.87
N GLY A 3 1.79 -5.28 6.88
CA GLY A 3 2.86 -6.24 7.11
C GLY A 3 4.02 -5.59 7.86
N LYS A 4 4.73 -6.35 8.72
CA LYS A 4 5.86 -5.85 9.52
C LYS A 4 6.86 -5.02 8.68
N GLY A 5 7.12 -5.43 7.44
CA GLY A 5 7.98 -4.69 6.48
C GLY A 5 7.48 -3.29 6.11
N ASN A 6 6.17 -3.09 5.98
CA ASN A 6 5.61 -1.75 5.71
C ASN A 6 5.73 -0.85 6.93
N LEU A 7 5.66 -1.39 8.15
CA LEU A 7 5.83 -0.62 9.38
C LEU A 7 7.27 -0.12 9.52
N PHE A 8 8.26 -0.97 9.24
CA PHE A 8 9.67 -0.58 9.23
C PHE A 8 9.98 0.45 8.15
N ALA A 9 9.44 0.28 6.93
CA ALA A 9 9.63 1.25 5.86
C ALA A 9 9.00 2.62 6.19
N ALA A 10 7.84 2.63 6.85
CA ALA A 10 7.20 3.87 7.31
C ALA A 10 8.01 4.57 8.41
N ALA A 11 8.53 3.81 9.37
CA ALA A 11 9.39 4.35 10.42
C ALA A 11 10.70 4.93 9.84
N ASN A 12 11.35 4.20 8.94
CA ASN A 12 12.57 4.67 8.27
C ASN A 12 12.30 5.91 7.42
N LEU A 13 11.18 5.96 6.69
CA LEU A 13 10.79 7.14 5.92
C LEU A 13 10.66 8.37 6.83
N ALA A 14 10.01 8.23 7.99
CA ALA A 14 9.86 9.32 8.95
C ALA A 14 11.22 9.81 9.49
N VAL A 15 12.13 8.89 9.82
CA VAL A 15 13.48 9.22 10.30
C VAL A 15 14.28 9.96 9.23
N PHE A 16 14.35 9.43 8.01
CA PHE A 16 15.13 10.04 6.93
C PHE A 16 14.53 11.37 6.45
N SER A 17 13.20 11.50 6.45
CA SER A 17 12.54 12.76 6.10
C SER A 17 12.77 13.81 7.19
N GLY A 18 12.70 13.43 8.46
CA GLY A 18 13.02 14.32 9.58
C GLY A 18 14.48 14.78 9.56
N LEU A 19 15.41 13.88 9.27
CA LEU A 19 16.82 14.23 9.06
C LEU A 19 17.02 15.17 7.87
N ALA A 20 16.37 14.90 6.73
CA ALA A 20 16.47 15.77 5.55
C ALA A 20 15.95 17.19 5.84
N VAL A 21 14.81 17.31 6.53
CA VAL A 21 14.25 18.61 6.92
C VAL A 21 15.15 19.32 7.94
N GLY A 22 15.65 18.61 8.95
CA GLY A 22 16.54 19.16 9.96
C GLY A 22 17.85 19.68 9.36
N LEU A 23 18.44 18.93 8.42
CA LEU A 23 19.60 19.36 7.67
C LEU A 23 19.29 20.58 6.81
N ALA A 24 18.16 20.59 6.07
CA ALA A 24 17.77 21.71 5.24
C ALA A 24 17.56 23.02 6.03
N LEU A 25 17.05 22.92 7.26
CA LEU A 25 16.85 24.07 8.16
C LEU A 25 18.16 24.57 8.79
N ARG A 26 19.17 23.70 8.96
CA ARG A 26 20.48 24.05 9.56
C ARG A 26 21.35 24.90 8.62
N GLY A 27 21.05 24.92 7.32
CA GLY A 27 21.76 25.74 6.35
C GLY A 27 23.02 25.08 5.79
N ASN A 28 23.43 25.53 4.60
CA ASN A 28 24.29 24.79 3.66
C ASN A 28 25.78 24.73 4.02
N ASP A 29 26.20 25.41 5.08
CA ASP A 29 27.63 25.63 5.37
C ASP A 29 28.36 24.35 5.84
N GLU A 30 27.61 23.31 6.23
CA GLU A 30 28.14 21.98 6.58
C GLU A 30 27.31 20.83 5.96
N MET A 31 26.40 21.11 5.02
CA MET A 31 25.55 20.10 4.38
C MET A 31 26.34 19.30 3.35
N GLY A 32 27.20 18.41 3.83
CA GLY A 32 27.90 17.43 2.99
C GLY A 32 26.95 16.39 2.41
N TRP A 33 27.42 15.17 2.25
CA TRP A 33 26.66 14.07 1.63
C TRP A 33 25.44 13.61 2.46
N GLU A 34 25.28 14.11 3.69
CA GLU A 34 24.24 13.72 4.64
C GLU A 34 22.83 14.05 4.17
N LEU A 35 22.61 15.23 3.59
CA LEU A 35 21.30 15.60 3.04
C LEU A 35 20.94 14.68 1.88
N THR A 36 21.90 14.43 0.99
CA THR A 36 21.73 13.54 -0.16
C THR A 36 21.40 12.12 0.29
N LEU A 37 22.08 11.60 1.31
CA LEU A 37 21.82 10.28 1.90
C LEU A 37 20.43 10.23 2.54
N ALA A 38 20.02 11.28 3.25
CA ALA A 38 18.69 11.36 3.87
C ALA A 38 17.58 11.40 2.81
N LEU A 39 17.76 12.15 1.72
CA LEU A 39 16.82 12.19 0.60
C LEU A 39 16.77 10.84 -0.13
N LEU A 40 17.91 10.19 -0.35
CA LEU A 40 17.98 8.88 -1.00
C LEU A 40 17.27 7.81 -0.16
N GLY A 41 17.54 7.77 1.16
CA GLY A 41 16.89 6.86 2.10
C GLY A 41 15.38 7.09 2.19
N SER A 42 14.94 8.35 2.19
CA SER A 42 13.51 8.68 2.15
C SER A 42 12.85 8.19 0.87
N THR A 43 13.46 8.47 -0.28
CA THR A 43 12.92 8.10 -1.59
C THR A 43 12.83 6.59 -1.76
N ALA A 44 13.86 5.85 -1.31
CA ALA A 44 13.87 4.39 -1.35
C ALA A 44 12.75 3.76 -0.51
N ASN A 45 12.54 4.26 0.72
CA ASN A 45 11.46 3.78 1.59
C ASN A 45 10.07 4.13 1.02
N LEU A 46 9.90 5.32 0.45
CA LEU A 46 8.66 5.72 -0.19
C LEU A 46 8.31 4.82 -1.38
N ALA A 47 9.29 4.51 -2.23
CA ALA A 47 9.12 3.60 -3.36
C ALA A 47 8.70 2.20 -2.92
N TYR A 48 9.31 1.67 -1.85
CA TYR A 48 8.93 0.39 -1.27
C TYR A 48 7.47 0.38 -0.78
N LEU A 49 7.07 1.39 -0.01
CA LEU A 49 5.70 1.52 0.48
C LEU A 49 4.68 1.61 -0.66
N LEU A 50 4.97 2.41 -1.70
CA LEU A 50 4.11 2.52 -2.88
C LEU A 50 3.95 1.18 -3.60
N LEU A 51 5.03 0.42 -3.77
CA LEU A 51 4.97 -0.91 -4.37
C LEU A 51 4.12 -1.87 -3.54
N SER A 52 4.29 -1.87 -2.21
CA SER A 52 3.48 -2.68 -1.30
C SER A 52 2.00 -2.34 -1.39
N PHE A 53 1.64 -1.05 -1.41
CA PHE A 53 0.25 -0.61 -1.56
C PHE A 53 -0.35 -1.00 -2.91
N ARG A 54 0.43 -0.90 -4.00
CA ARG A 54 -0.04 -1.33 -5.33
C ARG A 54 -0.31 -2.83 -5.37
N LYS A 55 0.54 -3.65 -4.73
CA LYS A 55 0.34 -5.10 -4.62
C LYS A 55 -0.89 -5.43 -3.78
N GLU A 56 -1.06 -4.80 -2.62
CA GLU A 56 -2.23 -5.01 -1.76
C GLU A 56 -3.53 -4.62 -2.48
N LYS A 57 -3.54 -3.47 -3.17
CA LYS A 57 -4.69 -3.03 -3.96
C LYS A 57 -5.00 -4.00 -5.11
N ALA A 58 -3.99 -4.53 -5.79
CA ALA A 58 -4.20 -5.52 -6.85
C ALA A 58 -4.79 -6.84 -6.31
N ALA A 59 -4.31 -7.30 -5.16
CA ALA A 59 -4.85 -8.49 -4.49
C ALA A 59 -6.29 -8.28 -4.01
N ASP A 60 -6.59 -7.12 -3.46
CA ASP A 60 -7.94 -6.76 -2.99
C ASP A 60 -8.94 -6.66 -4.14
N THR A 61 -8.54 -6.08 -5.27
CA THR A 61 -9.38 -6.04 -6.49
C THR A 61 -9.69 -7.43 -7.02
N ARG A 62 -8.71 -8.36 -7.00
CA ARG A 62 -8.95 -9.76 -7.42
C ARG A 62 -9.93 -10.46 -6.51
N ARG A 63 -9.75 -10.36 -5.19
CA ARG A 63 -10.69 -10.93 -4.21
C ARG A 63 -12.09 -10.37 -4.35
N LYS A 64 -12.22 -9.07 -4.60
CA LYS A 64 -13.53 -8.44 -4.85
C LYS A 64 -14.19 -8.95 -6.14
N ALA A 65 -13.41 -9.21 -7.18
CA ALA A 65 -13.92 -9.78 -8.42
C ALA A 65 -14.42 -11.21 -8.19
N GLU A 66 -13.64 -12.05 -7.52
CA GLU A 66 -14.00 -13.43 -7.16
C GLU A 66 -15.28 -13.47 -6.32
N LEU A 67 -15.38 -12.64 -5.27
CA LEU A 67 -16.58 -12.56 -4.43
C LEU A 67 -17.82 -12.07 -5.19
N MET A 68 -17.66 -11.13 -6.14
CA MET A 68 -18.79 -10.71 -6.97
C MET A 68 -19.26 -11.81 -7.91
N GLU A 69 -18.35 -12.64 -8.41
CA GLU A 69 -18.69 -13.78 -9.26
C GLU A 69 -19.42 -14.87 -8.46
N GLU A 70 -18.95 -15.19 -7.25
CA GLU A 70 -19.63 -16.12 -6.33
C GLU A 70 -21.04 -15.63 -5.97
N LEU A 71 -21.18 -14.37 -5.60
CA LEU A 71 -22.49 -13.79 -5.28
C LEU A 71 -23.45 -13.81 -6.48
N ARG A 72 -22.92 -13.67 -7.70
CA ARG A 72 -23.72 -13.74 -8.92
C ARG A 72 -24.23 -15.16 -9.16
N GLN A 73 -23.36 -16.16 -8.98
CA GLN A 73 -23.75 -17.58 -9.09
C GLN A 73 -24.80 -17.95 -8.04
N GLU A 74 -24.61 -17.56 -6.77
CA GLU A 74 -25.62 -17.78 -5.73
C GLU A 74 -26.96 -17.12 -6.06
N ALA A 75 -26.94 -15.92 -6.65
CA ALA A 75 -28.15 -15.21 -7.04
C ALA A 75 -28.89 -15.90 -8.20
N GLU A 76 -28.16 -16.53 -9.12
CA GLU A 76 -28.73 -17.35 -10.20
C GLU A 76 -29.31 -18.66 -9.67
N GLU A 77 -28.60 -19.39 -8.80
CA GLU A 77 -29.13 -20.59 -8.14
C GLU A 77 -30.40 -20.29 -7.34
N ARG A 78 -30.45 -19.16 -6.61
CA ARG A 78 -31.66 -18.74 -5.88
C ARG A 78 -32.81 -18.35 -6.80
N LYS A 79 -32.54 -17.94 -8.04
CA LYS A 79 -33.60 -17.70 -9.04
C LYS A 79 -34.10 -19.02 -9.60
N GLU A 80 -33.21 -19.95 -9.92
CA GLU A 80 -33.57 -21.27 -10.44
C GLU A 80 -34.39 -22.08 -9.43
N ARG A 81 -34.00 -22.08 -8.14
CA ARG A 81 -34.79 -22.70 -7.07
C ARG A 81 -36.20 -22.11 -6.97
N ARG A 82 -36.33 -20.78 -7.08
CA ARG A 82 -37.63 -20.10 -7.06
C ARG A 82 -38.51 -20.41 -8.27
N ILE A 83 -37.91 -20.75 -9.42
CA ILE A 83 -38.64 -21.16 -10.62
C ILE A 83 -39.06 -22.63 -10.49
N ALA A 84 -38.18 -23.48 -9.97
CA ALA A 84 -38.47 -24.90 -9.72
C ALA A 84 -39.57 -25.11 -8.66
N GLU A 85 -39.61 -24.28 -7.61
CA GLU A 85 -40.69 -24.32 -6.59
C GLU A 85 -42.03 -23.76 -7.09
N ARG A 86 -42.06 -23.07 -8.24
CA ARG A 86 -43.26 -22.47 -8.82
C ARG A 86 -43.95 -23.35 -9.87
N ASN A 87 -43.26 -24.38 -10.37
CA ASN A 87 -43.79 -25.38 -11.30
C ASN A 87 -44.18 -26.65 -10.55
#